data_AF-A0A2V8N4U1-F1
#
_entry.id   AF-A0A2V8N4U1-F1
#
_cell.length_a   1.000
_cell.length_b   1.000
_cell.length_c   1.000
_cell.angle_alpha   90.00
_cell.angle_beta   90.00
_cell.angle_gamma   90.00
#
_symmetry.space_group_name_H-M   'P 1'
#
loop_
_entity.id
_entity.type
_entity.pdbx_description
1 polymer ?
#
loop_
_entity_poly.entity_id
_entity_poly.type
_entity_poly.pdbx_seq_one_letter_code
_entity_poly.pdbx_strand_id
1 'polypeptide(L)'
;MNPSLSRKLILLVPVFVISTLGLGARAQDRNDARPNPKEMASLSMQIEQDGKARIMLSLPGKLDDAGVMRQALSQSFSFPVTIEPARANAYDDEDDQPLEKNSWTLIEGHNDQAFAVQGTGSTANIHAAQLIEALKPRGIKNLWITVVFIKQVPNLKVSGASQVGPRSVSFYQTKINTENPGAAVVDLSWGYRRSDLLAQSLPIVAFILLPMLVTLWMSWSVSRMKDRPAEMWGRYFRYLARLLNVIWLVWFPVYAWSNLNEIVPVLLGPAEKVTARVVGIVLWFGPPILVMWLCHLLSGKVYRNVRGAEWSPADVVRRAILGGSLAFMPLFFFILIVSTWNVRSRYSGMFLILSLLSAVFFIRLLGKSLRLSMYSVTRGELRDRIFELAARAGVKLKQIYVLPEGKAQLSNAFARSDNAVMLTASLLRHLSKREVDAIMGHEIGHLKEKHPQRKRTITVVTLILANIVASSLSSLIDLQRWAPAMFSFAFAGSTFVLRFLSRSNERHADAIGIGLTGDPEAFISGLAKISKLNLMPMLDGGAIEFGTHPQTLGRLQDLARLHGVSPERLQLLLSAEEKH
;
A
#
# COMPACT_ATOMS: atom_id res chain seq x y z
N MET A 1 -23.52 28.33 -37.46
CA MET A 1 -22.96 26.98 -37.68
C MET A 1 -22.30 26.54 -36.38
N ASN A 2 -22.69 25.53 -35.61
CA ASN A 2 -23.82 24.60 -35.62
C ASN A 2 -23.98 24.18 -34.14
N PRO A 3 -25.09 24.54 -33.44
CA PRO A 3 -25.34 24.16 -32.06
C PRO A 3 -26.40 23.05 -31.98
N SER A 4 -26.10 21.94 -31.31
CA SER A 4 -27.12 21.07 -30.70
C SER A 4 -26.46 20.30 -29.55
N LEU A 5 -26.68 20.74 -28.31
CA LEU A 5 -27.77 20.30 -27.42
C LEU A 5 -27.40 19.05 -26.62
N SER A 6 -26.86 19.35 -25.45
CA SER A 6 -27.06 18.64 -24.19
C SER A 6 -28.46 18.06 -24.03
N ARG A 7 -28.55 16.74 -23.78
CA ARG A 7 -29.42 16.07 -22.78
C ARG A 7 -29.39 14.56 -23.06
N LYS A 8 -28.80 13.79 -22.15
CA LYS A 8 -29.33 12.52 -21.61
C LYS A 8 -28.31 11.90 -20.64
N LEU A 9 -28.47 12.28 -19.38
CA LEU A 9 -28.27 11.36 -18.27
C LEU A 9 -29.30 10.22 -18.41
N ILE A 10 -28.97 9.02 -17.90
CA ILE A 10 -29.85 7.89 -17.50
C ILE A 10 -29.44 6.57 -18.19
N LEU A 11 -28.63 5.82 -17.43
CA LEU A 11 -28.80 4.40 -17.09
C LEU A 11 -28.79 3.32 -18.19
N LEU A 12 -27.96 2.32 -17.88
CA LEU A 12 -28.23 0.86 -17.92
C LEU A 12 -27.76 0.03 -19.13
N VAL A 13 -26.91 -0.94 -18.76
CA VAL A 13 -26.65 -2.28 -19.35
C VAL A 13 -25.68 -2.36 -20.53
N PRO A 14 -24.43 -2.85 -20.28
CA PRO A 14 -23.57 -3.41 -21.31
C PRO A 14 -23.68 -4.95 -21.27
N VAL A 15 -24.61 -5.56 -22.02
CA VAL A 15 -24.54 -7.00 -22.36
C VAL A 15 -25.29 -7.20 -23.67
N PHE A 16 -24.65 -6.99 -24.80
CA PHE A 16 -24.97 -7.63 -26.08
C PHE A 16 -23.78 -7.35 -26.98
N VAL A 17 -23.39 -8.31 -27.84
CA VAL A 17 -22.16 -8.32 -28.66
C VAL A 17 -20.91 -8.91 -27.97
N ILE A 18 -21.04 -10.12 -27.43
CA ILE A 18 -20.04 -11.20 -27.60
C ILE A 18 -20.77 -12.40 -28.21
N SER A 19 -21.45 -12.12 -29.31
CA SER A 19 -22.18 -13.09 -30.12
C SER A 19 -22.11 -12.59 -31.55
N THR A 20 -20.89 -12.54 -32.07
CA THR A 20 -20.48 -12.45 -33.48
C THR A 20 -19.02 -11.97 -33.50
N LEU A 21 -18.16 -12.71 -34.22
CA LEU A 21 -16.76 -12.40 -34.55
C LEU A 21 -15.67 -12.87 -33.56
N GLY A 22 -15.22 -14.11 -33.79
CA GLY A 22 -13.84 -14.33 -34.24
C GLY A 22 -12.73 -14.15 -33.21
N LEU A 23 -12.58 -15.10 -32.29
CA LEU A 23 -11.27 -15.45 -31.74
C LEU A 23 -10.96 -16.88 -32.16
N GLY A 24 -10.18 -16.97 -33.23
CA GLY A 24 -9.44 -18.17 -33.59
C GLY A 24 -8.51 -18.53 -32.43
N ALA A 25 -8.97 -19.47 -31.61
CA ALA A 25 -8.05 -20.38 -30.96
C ALA A 25 -7.31 -21.09 -32.09
N ARG A 26 -6.00 -20.88 -32.19
CA ARG A 26 -5.11 -21.67 -33.05
C ARG A 26 -5.43 -23.15 -32.82
N ALA A 27 -6.09 -23.73 -33.80
CA ALA A 27 -6.38 -25.15 -33.86
C ALA A 27 -5.03 -25.86 -33.86
N GLN A 28 -4.75 -26.57 -32.78
CA GLN A 28 -3.83 -27.67 -32.81
C GLN A 28 -4.60 -28.77 -33.55
N ASP A 29 -4.17 -29.04 -34.77
CA ASP A 29 -4.78 -29.96 -35.72
C ASP A 29 -5.00 -31.33 -35.07
N ARG A 30 -6.23 -31.60 -34.65
CA ARG A 30 -6.71 -32.93 -34.27
C ARG A 30 -8.02 -33.16 -35.01
N ASN A 31 -7.97 -34.17 -35.87
CA ASN A 31 -8.99 -34.70 -36.77
C ASN A 31 -10.24 -35.25 -36.04
N ASP A 32 -10.81 -34.52 -35.09
CA ASP A 32 -12.10 -34.87 -34.50
C ASP A 32 -13.20 -34.22 -35.36
N ALA A 33 -14.00 -35.06 -36.03
CA ALA A 33 -15.15 -34.65 -36.83
C ALA A 33 -15.99 -33.59 -36.09
N ARG A 34 -16.36 -32.50 -36.78
CA ARG A 34 -17.24 -31.47 -36.21
C ARG A 34 -18.50 -32.15 -35.66
N PRO A 35 -18.79 -32.05 -34.35
CA PRO A 35 -19.93 -32.75 -33.76
C PRO A 35 -21.23 -32.26 -34.39
N ASN A 36 -22.15 -33.19 -34.69
CA ASN A 36 -23.43 -32.88 -35.31
C ASN A 36 -24.26 -31.97 -34.37
N PRO A 37 -24.69 -30.76 -34.79
CA PRO A 37 -25.43 -29.84 -33.94
C PRO A 37 -26.71 -30.44 -33.35
N LYS A 38 -27.30 -31.43 -34.03
CA LYS A 38 -28.51 -32.15 -33.58
C LYS A 38 -28.28 -33.10 -32.41
N GLU A 39 -27.02 -33.43 -32.10
CA GLU A 39 -26.65 -34.35 -31.01
C GLU A 39 -26.09 -33.60 -29.78
N MET A 40 -26.25 -32.28 -29.74
CA MET A 40 -25.65 -31.40 -28.71
C MET A 40 -26.71 -30.64 -27.93
N ALA A 41 -26.64 -30.70 -26.61
CA ALA A 41 -27.37 -29.82 -25.70
C ALA A 41 -26.41 -28.89 -24.96
N SER A 42 -26.88 -27.69 -24.62
CA SER A 42 -26.11 -26.75 -23.80
C SER A 42 -26.94 -26.27 -22.61
N LEU A 43 -26.41 -26.46 -21.41
CA LEU A 43 -26.90 -25.89 -20.16
C LEU A 43 -25.96 -24.77 -19.74
N SER A 44 -26.44 -23.53 -19.77
CA SER A 44 -25.72 -22.39 -19.24
C SER A 44 -26.34 -21.91 -17.93
N MET A 45 -25.48 -21.53 -16.99
CA MET A 45 -25.88 -20.95 -15.72
C MET A 45 -25.09 -19.68 -15.49
N GLN A 46 -25.79 -18.56 -15.39
CA GLN A 46 -25.23 -17.24 -15.18
C GLN A 46 -25.55 -16.78 -13.76
N ILE A 47 -24.51 -16.44 -12.99
CA ILE A 47 -24.65 -15.99 -11.60
C ILE A 47 -24.33 -14.49 -11.53
N GLU A 48 -25.30 -13.73 -11.01
CA GLU A 48 -25.21 -12.29 -10.80
C GLU A 48 -24.58 -11.93 -9.44
N GLN A 49 -24.20 -10.66 -9.26
CA GLN A 49 -23.49 -10.17 -8.05
C GLN A 49 -24.38 -10.15 -6.79
N ASP A 50 -25.70 -10.10 -6.96
CA ASP A 50 -26.69 -10.10 -5.88
C ASP A 50 -27.13 -11.51 -5.46
N GLY A 51 -26.54 -12.55 -6.06
CA GLY A 51 -26.83 -13.93 -5.75
C GLY A 51 -28.01 -14.51 -6.55
N LYS A 52 -28.44 -13.84 -7.61
CA LYS A 52 -29.41 -14.38 -8.56
C LYS A 52 -28.73 -15.32 -9.54
N ALA A 53 -29.42 -16.41 -9.88
CA ALA A 53 -29.00 -17.30 -10.94
C ALA A 53 -30.03 -17.29 -12.07
N ARG A 54 -29.53 -17.15 -13.30
CA ARG A 54 -30.27 -17.43 -14.52
C ARG A 54 -29.75 -18.71 -15.13
N ILE A 55 -30.64 -19.58 -15.53
CA ILE A 55 -30.36 -20.89 -16.10
C ILE A 55 -30.99 -20.91 -17.48
N MET A 56 -30.26 -21.44 -18.45
CA MET A 56 -30.72 -21.52 -19.83
C MET A 56 -30.29 -22.86 -20.40
N LEU A 57 -31.27 -23.68 -20.75
CA LEU A 57 -31.06 -24.96 -21.42
C LEU A 57 -31.49 -24.82 -22.89
N SER A 58 -30.56 -25.09 -23.80
CA SER A 58 -30.77 -25.08 -25.25
C SER A 58 -30.74 -26.52 -25.79
N LEU A 59 -31.77 -26.87 -26.54
CA LEU A 59 -32.00 -28.21 -27.09
C LEU A 59 -32.30 -28.13 -28.60
N PRO A 60 -31.76 -29.04 -29.42
CA PRO A 60 -32.09 -29.11 -30.83
C PRO A 60 -33.49 -29.71 -31.03
N GLY A 61 -34.27 -29.15 -31.94
CA GLY A 61 -35.63 -29.58 -32.29
C GLY A 61 -36.74 -28.95 -31.43
N LYS A 62 -37.99 -29.17 -31.87
CA LYS A 62 -39.21 -28.74 -31.16
C LYS A 62 -39.57 -29.72 -30.05
N LEU A 63 -40.11 -29.20 -28.95
CA LEU A 63 -40.44 -29.98 -27.75
C LEU A 63 -41.96 -30.09 -27.59
N ASP A 64 -42.51 -31.28 -27.84
CA ASP A 64 -43.97 -31.54 -27.75
C ASP A 64 -44.45 -31.71 -26.30
N ASP A 65 -43.62 -32.31 -25.43
CA ASP A 65 -43.84 -32.38 -23.98
C ASP A 65 -42.62 -31.82 -23.22
N ALA A 66 -42.79 -30.61 -22.70
CA ALA A 66 -41.77 -29.91 -21.92
C ALA A 66 -41.83 -30.23 -20.41
N GLY A 67 -42.85 -30.96 -19.93
CA GLY A 67 -43.02 -31.25 -18.51
C GLY A 67 -41.85 -32.04 -17.92
N VAL A 68 -41.48 -33.14 -18.59
CA VAL A 68 -40.38 -34.03 -18.16
C VAL A 68 -39.04 -33.30 -18.14
N MET A 69 -38.73 -32.49 -19.15
CA MET A 69 -37.47 -31.72 -19.21
C MET A 69 -37.42 -30.62 -18.16
N ARG A 70 -38.55 -29.92 -17.91
CA ARG A 70 -38.62 -28.90 -16.85
C ARG A 70 -38.41 -29.54 -15.48
N GLN A 71 -39.02 -30.69 -15.21
CA GLN A 71 -38.85 -31.38 -13.95
C GLN A 71 -37.39 -31.83 -13.75
N ALA A 72 -36.80 -32.50 -14.76
CA ALA A 72 -35.41 -32.95 -14.73
C ALA A 72 -34.42 -31.77 -14.57
N LEU A 73 -34.69 -30.64 -15.22
CA LEU A 73 -33.89 -29.43 -15.09
C LEU A 73 -34.01 -28.84 -13.67
N SER A 74 -35.20 -28.79 -13.07
CA SER A 74 -35.39 -28.25 -11.71
C SER A 74 -34.66 -29.07 -10.65
N GLN A 75 -34.60 -30.39 -10.83
CA GLN A 75 -33.96 -31.32 -9.90
C GLN A 75 -32.45 -31.44 -10.11
N SER A 76 -31.92 -30.85 -11.20
CA SER A 76 -30.48 -30.84 -11.48
C SER A 76 -29.69 -29.84 -10.62
N PHE A 77 -30.35 -28.97 -9.86
CA PHE A 77 -29.72 -27.96 -9.02
C PHE A 77 -29.98 -28.22 -7.54
N SER A 78 -29.00 -27.95 -6.68
CA SER A 78 -29.13 -28.07 -5.22
C SER A 78 -30.01 -26.98 -4.57
N PHE A 79 -30.61 -26.09 -5.36
CA PHE A 79 -31.46 -24.98 -4.93
C PHE A 79 -32.73 -24.94 -5.80
N PRO A 80 -33.87 -24.42 -5.29
CA PRO A 80 -35.12 -24.40 -6.04
C PRO A 80 -34.99 -23.52 -7.30
N VAL A 81 -35.47 -23.94 -8.46
CA VAL A 81 -35.41 -23.13 -9.70
C VAL A 81 -36.82 -22.92 -10.22
N THR A 82 -37.20 -21.67 -10.49
CA THR A 82 -38.45 -21.34 -11.18
C THR A 82 -38.19 -21.40 -12.68
N ILE A 83 -38.85 -22.32 -13.38
CA ILE A 83 -38.63 -22.55 -14.82
C ILE A 83 -39.77 -21.93 -15.61
N GLU A 84 -39.42 -21.09 -16.58
CA GLU A 84 -40.36 -20.47 -17.52
C GLU A 84 -40.88 -21.50 -18.55
N PRO A 85 -42.05 -21.25 -19.16
CA PRO A 85 -42.52 -22.06 -20.26
C PRO A 85 -41.53 -22.03 -21.44
N ALA A 86 -41.24 -23.22 -21.98
CA ALA A 86 -40.32 -23.44 -23.08
C ALA A 86 -40.72 -22.59 -24.31
N ARG A 87 -39.75 -21.87 -24.88
CA ARG A 87 -39.94 -21.08 -26.09
C ARG A 87 -39.19 -21.74 -27.25
N ALA A 88 -39.85 -21.87 -28.40
CA ALA A 88 -39.18 -22.30 -29.63
C ALA A 88 -38.64 -21.05 -30.33
N ASN A 89 -37.32 -21.00 -30.56
CA ASN A 89 -36.72 -19.95 -31.37
C ASN A 89 -36.44 -20.52 -32.76
N ALA A 90 -37.05 -19.92 -33.78
CA ALA A 90 -36.58 -20.04 -35.16
C ALA A 90 -35.55 -18.92 -35.37
N TYR A 91 -34.33 -19.27 -35.79
CA TYR A 91 -33.41 -18.28 -36.33
C TYR A 91 -33.90 -17.89 -37.73
N ASP A 92 -34.15 -16.60 -37.96
CA ASP A 92 -34.22 -16.04 -39.32
C ASP A 92 -32.77 -15.97 -39.83
N ASP A 93 -32.33 -17.02 -40.52
CA ASP A 93 -31.20 -16.88 -41.44
C ASP A 93 -31.77 -16.24 -42.72
N GLU A 94 -31.25 -15.08 -43.13
CA GLU A 94 -31.63 -14.33 -44.35
C GLU A 94 -31.40 -15.09 -45.68
N ASP A 95 -31.11 -16.40 -45.64
CA ASP A 95 -30.94 -17.24 -46.83
C ASP A 95 -32.08 -18.25 -46.94
N ASP A 96 -32.89 -18.11 -48.00
CA ASP A 96 -34.02 -18.93 -48.44
C ASP A 96 -33.73 -20.46 -48.44
N GLN A 97 -33.71 -21.11 -47.28
CA GLN A 97 -33.81 -22.56 -47.13
C GLN A 97 -34.99 -22.93 -46.22
N PRO A 98 -35.73 -24.02 -46.55
CA PRO A 98 -36.97 -24.37 -45.85
C PRO A 98 -36.79 -24.51 -44.34
N LEU A 99 -37.72 -23.88 -43.62
CA LEU A 99 -37.85 -23.60 -42.17
C LEU A 99 -37.70 -24.81 -41.20
N GLU A 100 -37.44 -26.03 -41.66
CA GLU A 100 -37.39 -27.22 -40.80
C GLU A 100 -35.99 -27.55 -40.26
N LYS A 101 -34.92 -26.92 -40.77
CA LYS A 101 -33.55 -27.45 -40.57
C LYS A 101 -32.89 -27.16 -39.22
N ASN A 102 -33.24 -26.07 -38.53
CA ASN A 102 -32.53 -25.60 -37.31
C ASN A 102 -33.46 -25.04 -36.22
N SER A 103 -34.57 -25.72 -35.89
CA SER A 103 -35.37 -25.32 -34.72
C SER A 103 -34.64 -25.63 -33.42
N TRP A 104 -34.58 -24.66 -32.49
CA TRP A 104 -34.05 -24.86 -31.14
C TRP A 104 -35.14 -24.58 -30.11
N THR A 105 -35.21 -25.42 -29.08
CA THR A 105 -36.03 -25.14 -27.90
C THR A 105 -35.17 -24.55 -26.80
N LEU A 106 -35.61 -23.40 -26.29
CA LEU A 106 -35.01 -22.73 -25.14
C LEU A 106 -35.89 -22.92 -23.90
N ILE A 107 -35.29 -23.41 -22.81
CA ILE A 107 -35.91 -23.47 -21.50
C ILE A 107 -35.12 -22.54 -20.58
N GLU A 108 -35.76 -21.46 -20.16
CA GLU A 108 -35.19 -20.49 -19.23
C GLU A 108 -35.68 -20.78 -17.81
N GLY A 109 -34.81 -20.56 -16.84
CA GLY A 109 -35.17 -20.62 -15.43
C GLY A 109 -34.41 -19.57 -14.63
N HIS A 110 -34.96 -19.19 -13.50
CA HIS A 110 -34.33 -18.24 -12.60
C HIS A 110 -34.57 -18.61 -11.14
N ASN A 111 -33.65 -18.15 -10.29
CA ASN A 111 -33.87 -18.10 -8.87
C ASN A 111 -33.22 -16.82 -8.32
N ASP A 112 -34.05 -16.02 -7.65
CA ASP A 112 -33.68 -14.70 -7.14
C ASP A 112 -32.86 -14.75 -5.83
N GLN A 113 -32.74 -15.94 -5.23
CA GLN A 113 -31.99 -16.23 -4.00
C GLN A 113 -31.09 -17.47 -4.09
N ALA A 114 -30.85 -18.01 -5.28
CA ALA A 114 -30.07 -19.26 -5.43
C ALA A 114 -28.68 -19.19 -4.80
N PHE A 115 -28.13 -17.98 -4.71
CA PHE A 115 -26.79 -17.68 -4.21
C PHE A 115 -26.82 -16.62 -3.09
N ALA A 116 -27.95 -16.44 -2.40
CA ALA A 116 -28.03 -15.56 -1.24
C ALA A 116 -27.03 -16.04 -0.15
N VAL A 117 -26.13 -15.15 0.28
CA VAL A 117 -25.04 -15.48 1.19
C VAL A 117 -25.60 -16.00 2.52
N GLN A 118 -25.46 -17.30 2.80
CA GLN A 118 -25.77 -17.86 4.12
C GLN A 118 -24.50 -17.87 4.97
N GLY A 119 -24.25 -16.80 5.73
CA GLY A 119 -23.07 -16.69 6.59
C GLY A 119 -21.82 -16.22 5.85
N THR A 120 -20.71 -16.97 5.88
CA THR A 120 -19.41 -16.53 5.30
C THR A 120 -19.12 -17.12 3.91
N GLY A 121 -19.97 -18.01 3.41
CA GLY A 121 -19.86 -18.64 2.09
C GLY A 121 -21.03 -19.57 1.80
N SER A 122 -21.13 -20.04 0.56
CA SER A 122 -22.24 -20.89 0.09
C SER A 122 -21.71 -21.95 -0.89
N THR A 123 -22.45 -23.04 -1.01
CA THR A 123 -22.15 -24.16 -1.91
C THR A 123 -23.36 -24.44 -2.79
N ALA A 124 -23.14 -24.66 -4.08
CA ALA A 124 -24.16 -25.04 -5.04
C ALA A 124 -23.64 -26.19 -5.90
N ASN A 125 -24.46 -27.21 -6.10
CA ASN A 125 -24.07 -28.38 -6.88
C ASN A 125 -25.01 -28.55 -8.06
N ILE A 126 -24.47 -28.92 -9.22
CA ILE A 126 -25.22 -29.27 -10.43
C ILE A 126 -25.09 -30.77 -10.61
N HIS A 127 -26.19 -31.50 -10.42
CA HIS A 127 -26.28 -32.95 -10.58
C HIS A 127 -27.00 -33.25 -11.90
N ALA A 128 -26.24 -33.46 -12.98
CA ALA A 128 -26.82 -33.59 -14.31
C ALA A 128 -27.45 -34.97 -14.59
N ALA A 129 -27.43 -35.91 -13.64
CA ALA A 129 -27.86 -37.31 -13.86
C ALA A 129 -29.29 -37.43 -14.42
N GLN A 130 -30.26 -36.74 -13.82
CA GLN A 130 -31.66 -36.81 -14.26
C GLN A 130 -31.89 -36.06 -15.57
N LEU A 131 -31.16 -34.97 -15.81
CA LEU A 131 -31.18 -34.27 -17.08
C LEU A 131 -30.62 -35.18 -18.19
N ILE A 132 -29.56 -35.93 -17.94
CA ILE A 132 -28.97 -36.88 -18.89
C ILE A 132 -29.96 -37.99 -19.25
N GLU A 133 -30.67 -38.58 -18.28
CA GLU A 133 -31.72 -39.58 -18.54
C GLU A 133 -32.85 -39.01 -19.41
N ALA A 134 -33.23 -37.74 -19.21
CA ALA A 134 -34.24 -37.08 -20.04
C ALA A 134 -33.72 -36.73 -21.47
N LEU A 135 -32.40 -36.62 -21.65
CA LEU A 135 -31.77 -36.31 -22.94
C LEU A 135 -31.50 -37.55 -23.81
N LYS A 136 -31.26 -38.72 -23.22
CA LYS A 136 -30.95 -39.98 -23.93
C LYS A 136 -31.99 -40.37 -25.00
N PRO A 137 -33.32 -40.33 -24.73
CA PRO A 137 -34.33 -40.69 -25.73
C PRO A 137 -34.34 -39.78 -26.97
N ARG A 138 -33.69 -38.61 -26.90
CA ARG A 138 -33.59 -37.65 -28.00
C ARG A 138 -32.31 -37.79 -28.84
N GLY A 139 -31.48 -38.80 -28.59
CA GLY A 139 -30.25 -39.02 -29.36
C GLY A 139 -29.17 -37.95 -29.10
N ILE A 140 -29.28 -37.20 -28.00
CA ILE A 140 -28.28 -36.20 -27.60
C ILE A 140 -27.11 -36.94 -26.96
N LYS A 141 -25.94 -36.85 -27.60
CA LYS A 141 -24.71 -37.54 -27.17
C LYS A 141 -23.81 -36.68 -26.29
N ASN A 142 -23.92 -35.36 -26.41
CA ASN A 142 -23.04 -34.42 -25.72
C ASN A 142 -23.84 -33.32 -25.00
N LEU A 143 -23.64 -33.19 -23.69
CA LEU A 143 -24.15 -32.08 -22.89
C LEU A 143 -23.00 -31.16 -22.48
N TRP A 144 -23.09 -29.90 -22.89
CA TRP A 144 -22.18 -28.85 -22.43
C TRP A 144 -22.77 -28.14 -21.24
N ILE A 145 -22.05 -28.12 -20.12
CA ILE A 145 -22.41 -27.32 -18.96
C ILE A 145 -21.46 -26.13 -18.88
N THR A 146 -22.02 -24.93 -18.87
CA THR A 146 -21.29 -23.68 -18.81
C THR A 146 -21.75 -22.89 -17.59
N VAL A 147 -20.82 -22.51 -16.72
CA VAL A 147 -21.08 -21.67 -15.56
C VAL A 147 -20.34 -20.35 -15.74
N VAL A 148 -21.07 -19.24 -15.74
CA VAL A 148 -20.54 -17.90 -15.95
C VAL A 148 -20.83 -17.02 -14.75
N PHE A 149 -19.79 -16.48 -14.15
CA PHE A 149 -19.92 -15.43 -13.15
C PHE A 149 -19.72 -14.06 -13.80
N ILE A 150 -20.74 -13.20 -13.74
CA ILE A 150 -20.71 -11.86 -14.38
C ILE A 150 -19.61 -10.97 -13.76
N LYS A 151 -19.21 -11.23 -12.52
CA LYS A 151 -18.05 -10.64 -11.84
C LYS A 151 -17.30 -11.70 -11.04
N GLN A 152 -16.02 -11.47 -10.79
CA GLN A 152 -15.22 -12.32 -9.92
C GLN A 152 -15.87 -12.46 -8.54
N VAL A 153 -16.09 -13.71 -8.13
CA VAL A 153 -16.61 -14.07 -6.82
C VAL A 153 -15.42 -14.44 -5.92
N PRO A 154 -15.34 -13.91 -4.69
CA PRO A 154 -14.21 -14.16 -3.82
C PRO A 154 -14.08 -15.66 -3.47
N ASN A 155 -12.86 -16.18 -3.61
CA ASN A 155 -12.47 -17.55 -3.28
C ASN A 155 -13.34 -18.64 -3.94
N LEU A 156 -13.75 -18.42 -5.19
CA LEU A 156 -14.50 -19.39 -5.98
C LEU A 156 -13.66 -20.65 -6.26
N LYS A 157 -14.20 -21.81 -5.89
CA LYS A 157 -13.67 -23.13 -6.24
C LYS A 157 -14.73 -23.91 -7.00
N VAL A 158 -14.34 -24.40 -8.18
CA VAL A 158 -15.18 -25.20 -9.05
C VAL A 158 -14.51 -26.55 -9.25
N SER A 159 -15.23 -27.63 -8.95
CA SER A 159 -14.81 -29.02 -9.20
C SER A 159 -15.70 -29.61 -10.28
N GLY A 160 -15.15 -30.43 -11.18
CA GLY A 160 -15.90 -31.06 -12.28
C GLY A 160 -16.04 -30.20 -13.55
N ALA A 161 -15.49 -28.97 -13.56
CA ALA A 161 -15.41 -28.12 -14.75
C ALA A 161 -14.05 -27.40 -14.85
N SER A 162 -13.60 -27.16 -16.09
CA SER A 162 -12.33 -26.47 -16.36
C SER A 162 -12.58 -25.00 -16.68
N GLN A 163 -11.69 -24.13 -16.21
CA GLN A 163 -11.76 -22.70 -16.53
C GLN A 163 -11.34 -22.47 -17.99
N VAL A 164 -12.14 -21.73 -18.76
CA VAL A 164 -11.87 -21.42 -20.17
C VAL A 164 -11.93 -19.89 -20.37
N GLY A 165 -10.90 -19.29 -20.94
CA GLY A 165 -10.85 -17.83 -21.19
C GLY A 165 -10.07 -16.99 -20.16
N PRO A 166 -10.01 -15.65 -20.32
CA PRO A 166 -9.21 -14.76 -19.48
C PRO A 166 -9.74 -14.67 -18.04
N ARG A 167 -8.84 -14.54 -17.05
CA ARG A 167 -9.15 -14.53 -15.60
C ARG A 167 -10.17 -13.47 -15.15
N SER A 168 -10.45 -12.45 -15.96
CA SER A 168 -11.39 -11.37 -15.67
C SER A 168 -12.86 -11.79 -15.65
N VAL A 169 -13.21 -12.89 -16.34
CA VAL A 169 -14.53 -13.51 -16.29
C VAL A 169 -14.36 -14.95 -15.80
N SER A 170 -14.97 -15.29 -14.67
CA SER A 170 -14.90 -16.66 -14.16
C SER A 170 -15.85 -17.53 -14.98
N PHE A 171 -15.33 -18.04 -16.09
CA PHE A 171 -16.02 -18.88 -17.04
C PHE A 171 -15.52 -20.32 -16.89
N TYR A 172 -16.43 -21.23 -16.56
CA TYR A 172 -16.13 -22.64 -16.40
C TYR A 172 -16.98 -23.45 -17.37
N GLN A 173 -16.37 -24.43 -18.00
CA GLN A 173 -17.02 -25.29 -18.96
C GLN A 173 -16.64 -26.75 -18.71
N THR A 174 -17.62 -27.64 -18.86
CA THR A 174 -17.40 -29.08 -18.89
C THR A 174 -18.27 -29.70 -19.97
N LYS A 175 -17.78 -30.82 -20.52
CA LYS A 175 -18.47 -31.61 -21.54
C LYS A 175 -18.76 -32.98 -20.94
N ILE A 176 -20.03 -33.32 -20.86
CA ILE A 176 -20.49 -34.63 -20.37
C ILE A 176 -20.99 -35.44 -21.56
N ASN A 177 -20.49 -36.66 -21.71
CA ASN A 177 -21.02 -37.63 -22.66
C ASN A 177 -22.23 -38.33 -22.03
N THR A 178 -23.39 -38.30 -22.67
CA THR A 178 -24.63 -38.88 -22.10
C THR A 178 -24.62 -40.42 -22.09
N GLU A 179 -23.82 -41.06 -22.94
CA GLU A 179 -23.64 -42.51 -23.01
C GLU A 179 -22.65 -43.02 -21.96
N ASN A 180 -21.66 -42.20 -21.58
CA ASN A 180 -20.73 -42.49 -20.48
C ASN A 180 -20.54 -41.24 -19.59
N PRO A 181 -21.50 -40.98 -18.68
CA PRO A 181 -21.60 -39.69 -17.99
C PRO A 181 -20.58 -39.47 -16.86
N GLY A 182 -19.84 -40.50 -16.43
CA GLY A 182 -18.95 -40.41 -15.28
C GLY A 182 -19.69 -39.91 -14.02
N ALA A 183 -19.05 -39.05 -13.22
CA ALA A 183 -19.69 -38.49 -12.03
C ALA A 183 -20.79 -37.45 -12.35
N ALA A 184 -20.76 -36.79 -13.52
CA ALA A 184 -21.74 -35.77 -13.94
C ALA A 184 -22.15 -34.72 -12.88
N VAL A 185 -21.25 -34.42 -11.94
CA VAL A 185 -21.44 -33.41 -10.88
C VAL A 185 -20.50 -32.24 -11.11
N VAL A 186 -21.05 -31.03 -11.05
CA VAL A 186 -20.26 -29.79 -10.97
C VAL A 186 -20.52 -29.15 -9.61
N ASP A 187 -19.52 -29.16 -8.74
CA ASP A 187 -19.59 -28.54 -7.42
C ASP A 187 -19.02 -27.13 -7.47
N LEU A 188 -19.83 -26.17 -7.03
CA LEU A 188 -19.50 -24.75 -6.94
C LEU A 188 -19.44 -24.38 -5.46
N SER A 189 -18.32 -23.85 -4.99
CA SER A 189 -18.23 -23.29 -3.64
C SER A 189 -17.58 -21.93 -3.67
N TRP A 190 -18.14 -20.98 -2.92
CA TRP A 190 -17.62 -19.61 -2.88
C TRP A 190 -17.75 -19.00 -1.48
N GLY A 191 -16.96 -17.96 -1.21
CA GLY A 191 -16.82 -17.36 0.10
C GLY A 191 -15.73 -18.02 0.96
N TYR A 192 -15.75 -17.74 2.26
CA TYR A 192 -14.68 -18.10 3.18
C TYR A 192 -15.16 -19.12 4.22
N ARG A 193 -14.45 -20.24 4.34
CA ARG A 193 -14.64 -21.18 5.45
C ARG A 193 -14.01 -20.62 6.71
N ARG A 194 -14.39 -21.12 7.89
CA ARG A 194 -13.76 -20.72 9.17
C ARG A 194 -12.25 -20.93 9.16
N SER A 195 -11.76 -22.00 8.53
CA SER A 195 -10.33 -22.27 8.33
C SER A 195 -9.65 -21.21 7.47
N ASP A 196 -10.32 -20.75 6.41
CA ASP A 196 -9.78 -19.72 5.51
C ASP A 196 -9.67 -18.37 6.23
N LEU A 197 -10.70 -18.01 7.02
CA LEU A 197 -10.70 -16.79 7.85
C LEU A 197 -9.62 -16.84 8.94
N LEU A 198 -9.41 -17.99 9.58
CA LEU A 198 -8.34 -18.18 10.56
C LEU A 198 -6.95 -18.05 9.90
N ALA A 199 -6.74 -18.71 8.76
CA ALA A 199 -5.49 -18.62 8.01
C ALA A 199 -5.19 -17.19 7.53
N GLN A 200 -6.23 -16.43 7.13
CA GLN A 200 -6.09 -15.05 6.65
C GLN A 200 -5.95 -14.02 7.78
N SER A 201 -6.43 -14.33 9.00
CA SER A 201 -6.28 -13.45 10.17
C SER A 201 -4.96 -13.66 10.92
N LEU A 202 -4.33 -14.84 10.83
CA LEU A 202 -3.07 -15.14 11.50
C LEU A 202 -1.95 -14.12 11.20
N PRO A 203 -1.72 -13.67 9.94
CA PRO A 203 -0.72 -12.64 9.65
C PRO A 203 -1.04 -11.29 10.29
N ILE A 204 -2.32 -10.93 10.42
CA ILE A 204 -2.74 -9.68 11.08
C ILE A 204 -2.45 -9.75 12.58
N VAL A 205 -2.78 -10.87 13.21
CA VAL A 205 -2.48 -11.10 14.64
C VAL A 205 -0.98 -11.05 14.89
N ALA A 206 -0.18 -11.74 14.06
CA ALA A 206 1.27 -11.70 14.15
C ALA A 206 1.83 -10.28 13.95
N PHE A 207 1.28 -9.52 13.00
CA PHE A 207 1.65 -8.13 12.75
C PHE A 207 1.40 -7.22 13.95
N ILE A 208 0.33 -7.45 14.72
CA ILE A 208 0.03 -6.66 15.91
C ILE A 208 0.91 -7.08 17.09
N LEU A 209 1.03 -8.38 17.36
CA LEU A 209 1.67 -8.89 18.57
C LEU A 209 3.21 -8.84 18.52
N LEU A 210 3.84 -9.18 17.38
CA LEU A 210 5.30 -9.26 17.29
C LEU A 210 5.99 -7.92 17.61
N PRO A 211 5.57 -6.77 17.03
CA PRO A 211 6.12 -5.46 17.39
C PRO A 211 6.03 -5.15 18.88
N MET A 212 4.91 -5.49 19.53
CA MET A 212 4.69 -5.27 20.95
C MET A 212 5.65 -6.12 21.80
N LEU A 213 5.80 -7.40 21.47
CA LEU A 213 6.73 -8.31 22.15
C LEU A 213 8.18 -7.84 22.00
N VAL A 214 8.59 -7.42 20.79
CA VAL A 214 9.92 -6.84 20.56
C VAL A 214 10.09 -5.52 21.32
N THR A 215 9.03 -4.71 21.44
CA THR A 215 9.07 -3.45 22.22
C THR A 215 9.31 -3.74 23.70
N LEU A 216 8.61 -4.72 24.27
CA LEU A 216 8.79 -5.15 25.65
C LEU A 216 10.19 -5.69 25.88
N TRP A 217 10.68 -6.55 25.00
CA TRP A 217 12.03 -7.10 25.06
C TRP A 217 13.10 -6.01 24.96
N MET A 218 12.97 -5.07 24.01
CA MET A 218 13.89 -3.93 23.88
C MET A 218 13.85 -3.04 25.12
N SER A 219 12.66 -2.74 25.64
CA SER A 219 12.49 -1.90 26.83
C SER A 219 13.13 -2.55 28.06
N TRP A 220 12.99 -3.87 28.20
CA TRP A 220 13.67 -4.65 29.23
C TRP A 220 15.19 -4.67 29.03
N SER A 221 15.66 -4.93 27.80
CA SER A 221 17.08 -4.99 27.45
C SER A 221 17.79 -3.68 27.79
N VAL A 222 17.22 -2.53 27.39
CA VAL A 222 17.83 -1.22 27.66
C VAL A 222 17.71 -0.81 29.13
N SER A 223 16.69 -1.28 29.85
CA SER A 223 16.54 -0.99 31.28
C SER A 223 17.66 -1.55 32.17
N ARG A 224 18.50 -2.45 31.64
CA ARG A 224 19.72 -2.94 32.29
C ARG A 224 20.90 -1.97 32.21
N MET A 225 20.86 -0.97 31.33
CA MET A 225 21.92 0.02 31.11
C MET A 225 21.64 1.33 31.88
N LYS A 226 21.27 1.25 33.16
CA LYS A 226 20.90 2.46 33.95
C LYS A 226 22.06 3.44 34.11
N ASP A 227 23.29 2.93 34.14
CA ASP A 227 24.49 3.73 34.40
C ASP A 227 24.96 4.51 33.16
N ARG A 228 24.35 4.25 31.98
CA ARG A 228 24.69 4.89 30.70
C ARG A 228 23.43 5.38 29.97
N PRO A 229 22.77 6.44 30.46
CA PRO A 229 21.47 6.88 29.95
C PRO A 229 21.49 7.31 28.48
N ALA A 230 22.60 7.89 28.00
CA ALA A 230 22.77 8.29 26.60
C ALA A 230 22.79 7.07 25.66
N GLU A 231 23.58 6.06 26.00
CA GLU A 231 23.69 4.83 25.23
C GLU A 231 22.37 4.04 25.22
N MET A 232 21.71 3.97 26.38
CA MET A 232 20.37 3.41 26.53
C MET A 232 19.38 4.07 25.56
N TRP A 233 19.29 5.40 25.61
CA TRP A 233 18.35 6.17 24.78
C TRP A 233 18.64 6.00 23.30
N GLY A 234 19.89 6.19 22.87
CA GLY A 234 20.22 6.09 21.45
C GLY A 234 20.05 4.68 20.87
N ARG A 235 20.26 3.61 21.67
CA ARG A 235 19.90 2.24 21.27
C ARG A 235 18.39 2.09 21.11
N TYR A 236 17.61 2.60 22.06
CA TYR A 236 16.15 2.50 22.03
C TYR A 236 15.51 3.34 20.92
N PHE A 237 16.02 4.56 20.71
CA PHE A 237 15.57 5.47 19.67
C PHE A 237 15.79 4.88 18.27
N ARG A 238 16.97 4.29 18.00
CA ARG A 238 17.24 3.59 16.74
C ARG A 238 16.28 2.44 16.51
N TYR A 239 15.98 1.67 17.56
CA TYR A 239 14.97 0.63 17.50
C TYR A 239 13.60 1.18 17.11
N LEU A 240 13.12 2.22 17.80
CA LEU A 240 11.80 2.80 17.55
C LEU A 240 11.69 3.39 16.14
N ALA A 241 12.76 4.02 15.65
CA ALA A 241 12.87 4.54 14.31
C ALA A 241 12.86 3.43 13.23
N ARG A 242 13.51 2.29 13.50
CA ARG A 242 13.44 1.07 12.67
C ARG A 242 12.06 0.47 12.65
N LEU A 243 11.44 0.37 13.81
CA LEU A 243 10.10 -0.15 13.96
C LEU A 243 9.11 0.64 13.10
N LEU A 244 9.18 1.97 13.12
CA LEU A 244 8.33 2.85 12.31
C LEU A 244 8.40 2.49 10.82
N ASN A 245 9.59 2.26 10.28
CA ASN A 245 9.76 1.94 8.86
C ASN A 245 9.32 0.50 8.54
N VAL A 246 9.67 -0.46 9.40
CA VAL A 246 9.35 -1.89 9.19
C VAL A 246 7.85 -2.14 9.28
N ILE A 247 7.14 -1.48 10.19
CA ILE A 247 5.68 -1.62 10.36
C ILE A 247 4.96 -1.40 9.02
N TRP A 248 5.26 -0.30 8.32
CA TRP A 248 4.60 -0.03 7.05
C TRP A 248 5.01 -1.03 5.97
N LEU A 249 6.31 -1.36 5.88
CA LEU A 249 6.81 -2.32 4.89
C LEU A 249 6.22 -3.72 5.04
N VAL A 250 5.97 -4.17 6.27
CA VAL A 250 5.37 -5.48 6.55
C VAL A 250 3.85 -5.43 6.41
N TRP A 251 3.22 -4.30 6.75
CA TRP A 251 1.76 -4.19 6.71
C TRP A 251 1.19 -4.41 5.32
N PHE A 252 1.75 -3.78 4.28
CA PHE A 252 1.17 -3.88 2.95
C PHE A 252 1.16 -5.30 2.37
N PRO A 253 2.23 -6.11 2.52
CA PRO A 253 2.18 -7.56 2.26
C PRO A 253 1.15 -8.31 3.11
N VAL A 254 1.05 -8.01 4.41
CA VAL A 254 0.05 -8.64 5.30
C VAL A 254 -1.38 -8.29 4.88
N TYR A 255 -1.61 -7.04 4.49
CA TYR A 255 -2.89 -6.56 3.96
C TYR A 255 -3.24 -7.27 2.65
N ALA A 256 -2.29 -7.37 1.73
CA ALA A 256 -2.47 -8.12 0.49
C ALA A 256 -2.78 -9.59 0.79
N TRP A 257 -2.03 -10.24 1.69
CA TRP A 257 -2.23 -11.64 2.07
C TRP A 257 -3.59 -11.90 2.73
N SER A 258 -4.02 -11.01 3.62
CA SER A 258 -5.22 -11.19 4.44
C SER A 258 -6.55 -11.05 3.69
N ASN A 259 -6.56 -10.61 2.42
CA ASN A 259 -7.78 -10.50 1.62
C ASN A 259 -8.89 -9.64 2.23
N LEU A 260 -8.56 -8.70 3.12
CA LEU A 260 -9.54 -7.86 3.81
C LEU A 260 -10.45 -7.07 2.85
N ASN A 261 -9.92 -6.67 1.69
CA ASN A 261 -10.69 -5.99 0.63
C ASN A 261 -11.88 -6.81 0.11
N GLU A 262 -11.76 -8.14 0.10
CA GLU A 262 -12.79 -9.06 -0.40
C GLU A 262 -13.67 -9.59 0.74
N ILE A 263 -13.08 -9.83 1.92
CA ILE A 263 -13.79 -10.34 3.10
C ILE A 263 -14.77 -9.30 3.66
N VAL A 264 -14.36 -8.04 3.77
CA VAL A 264 -15.17 -6.98 4.41
C VAL A 264 -16.50 -6.77 3.69
N PRO A 265 -16.58 -6.65 2.34
CA PRO A 265 -17.86 -6.57 1.64
C PRO A 265 -18.73 -7.82 1.81
N VAL A 266 -18.13 -9.01 1.89
CA VAL A 266 -18.87 -10.27 2.13
C VAL A 266 -19.50 -10.28 3.53
N LEU A 267 -18.75 -9.84 4.55
CA LEU A 267 -19.22 -9.79 5.94
C LEU A 267 -20.30 -8.73 6.19
N LEU A 268 -20.18 -7.56 5.55
CA LEU A 268 -21.13 -6.44 5.71
C LEU A 268 -22.37 -6.57 4.82
N GLY A 269 -22.32 -7.41 3.79
CA GLY A 269 -23.40 -7.65 2.87
C GLY A 269 -23.53 -6.61 1.74
N PRO A 270 -24.35 -6.91 0.71
CA PRO A 270 -24.42 -6.14 -0.53
C PRO A 270 -25.06 -4.75 -0.40
N ALA A 271 -25.82 -4.49 0.68
CA ALA A 271 -26.49 -3.21 0.93
C ALA A 271 -25.51 -2.13 1.43
N GLU A 272 -24.40 -2.54 2.07
CA GLU A 272 -23.49 -1.65 2.82
C GLU A 272 -22.23 -1.26 2.02
N LYS A 273 -22.38 -0.98 0.72
CA LYS A 273 -21.22 -0.73 -0.19
C LYS A 273 -20.35 0.46 0.24
N VAL A 274 -20.96 1.50 0.83
CA VAL A 274 -20.23 2.68 1.31
C VAL A 274 -19.47 2.33 2.59
N THR A 275 -20.15 1.72 3.56
CA THR A 275 -19.58 1.27 4.82
C THR A 275 -18.42 0.31 4.60
N ALA A 276 -18.56 -0.67 3.70
CA ALA A 276 -17.49 -1.59 3.33
C ALA A 276 -16.24 -0.88 2.75
N ARG A 277 -16.43 0.17 1.94
CA ARG A 277 -15.31 0.98 1.42
C ARG A 277 -14.64 1.79 2.53
N VAL A 278 -15.41 2.41 3.42
CA VAL A 278 -14.87 3.18 4.54
C VAL A 278 -14.08 2.25 5.47
N VAL A 279 -14.63 1.09 5.81
CA VAL A 279 -13.94 0.07 6.62
C VAL A 279 -12.67 -0.42 5.91
N GLY A 280 -12.71 -0.65 4.60
CA GLY A 280 -11.51 -1.00 3.82
C GLY A 280 -10.41 0.06 3.89
N ILE A 281 -10.77 1.35 3.81
CA ILE A 281 -9.82 2.47 3.99
C ILE A 281 -9.26 2.49 5.41
N VAL A 282 -10.11 2.30 6.43
CA VAL A 282 -9.66 2.25 7.82
C VAL A 282 -8.69 1.09 8.04
N LEU A 283 -8.97 -0.08 7.46
CA LEU A 283 -8.06 -1.22 7.57
C LEU A 283 -6.74 -0.99 6.81
N TRP A 284 -6.70 -0.12 5.81
CA TRP A 284 -5.45 0.23 5.13
C TRP A 284 -4.44 0.93 6.05
N PHE A 285 -4.90 1.80 6.96
CA PHE A 285 -4.03 2.65 7.79
C PHE A 285 -4.10 2.36 9.29
N GLY A 286 -5.25 1.84 9.76
CA GLY A 286 -5.57 1.65 11.16
C GLY A 286 -4.60 0.71 11.88
N PRO A 287 -4.35 -0.51 11.38
CA PRO A 287 -3.48 -1.47 12.08
C PRO A 287 -2.05 -0.97 12.28
N PRO A 288 -1.33 -0.40 11.28
CA PRO A 288 -0.02 0.23 11.50
C PRO A 288 -0.03 1.33 12.57
N ILE A 289 -1.02 2.22 12.52
CA ILE A 289 -1.15 3.33 13.47
C ILE A 289 -1.40 2.80 14.88
N LEU A 290 -2.28 1.81 15.02
CA LEU A 290 -2.58 1.14 16.28
C LEU A 290 -1.33 0.47 16.87
N VAL A 291 -0.59 -0.28 16.05
CA VAL A 291 0.65 -0.96 16.48
C VAL A 291 1.69 0.06 16.94
N MET A 292 1.92 1.12 16.16
CA MET A 292 2.83 2.20 16.57
C MET A 292 2.41 2.82 17.91
N TRP A 293 1.12 3.10 18.06
CA TRP A 293 0.57 3.67 19.29
C TRP A 293 0.79 2.74 20.49
N LEU A 294 0.47 1.45 20.36
CA LEU A 294 0.70 0.43 21.39
C LEU A 294 2.18 0.32 21.75
N CYS A 295 3.08 0.28 20.77
CA CYS A 295 4.52 0.26 21.00
C CYS A 295 4.98 1.50 21.79
N HIS A 296 4.54 2.71 21.42
CA HIS A 296 4.85 3.93 22.16
C HIS A 296 4.33 3.93 23.60
N LEU A 297 3.15 3.35 23.86
CA LEU A 297 2.63 3.19 25.22
C LEU A 297 3.52 2.26 26.06
N LEU A 298 3.94 1.14 25.48
CA LEU A 298 4.84 0.18 26.12
C LEU A 298 6.23 0.78 26.39
N SER A 299 6.65 1.77 25.61
CA SER A 299 7.91 2.51 25.80
C SER A 299 7.94 3.43 27.03
N GLY A 300 6.83 3.64 27.73
CA GLY A 300 6.72 4.62 28.81
C GLY A 300 7.78 4.50 29.93
N LYS A 301 8.22 3.27 30.25
CA LYS A 301 9.27 3.04 31.26
C LYS A 301 10.64 3.56 30.81
N VAL A 302 10.95 3.48 29.52
CA VAL A 302 12.22 3.96 28.97
C VAL A 302 12.24 5.48 28.93
N TYR A 303 11.14 6.11 28.53
CA TYR A 303 11.03 7.57 28.48
C TYR A 303 11.25 8.23 29.84
N ARG A 304 10.77 7.62 30.93
CA ARG A 304 10.98 8.14 32.30
C ARG A 304 12.44 8.10 32.76
N ASN A 305 13.27 7.21 32.20
CA ASN A 305 14.65 7.02 32.63
C ASN A 305 15.65 7.96 31.92
N VAL A 306 15.22 8.66 30.86
CA VAL A 306 16.05 9.65 30.16
C VAL A 306 15.92 10.98 30.91
N ARG A 307 16.96 11.37 31.65
CA ARG A 307 17.01 12.58 32.48
C ARG A 307 16.63 13.84 31.67
N GLY A 308 15.86 14.75 32.28
CA GLY A 308 15.57 16.10 31.75
C GLY A 308 14.34 16.23 30.85
N ALA A 309 13.66 15.13 30.56
CA ALA A 309 12.45 15.14 29.73
C ALA A 309 11.18 15.24 30.60
N GLU A 310 10.61 16.44 30.77
CA GLU A 310 9.23 16.68 31.24
C GLU A 310 8.14 16.21 30.23
N TRP A 311 8.23 14.97 29.74
CA TRP A 311 7.34 14.47 28.70
C TRP A 311 6.29 13.60 29.36
N SER A 312 5.05 14.06 29.30
CA SER A 312 3.93 13.16 29.52
C SER A 312 3.96 12.10 28.41
N PRO A 313 3.70 10.81 28.71
CA PRO A 313 3.46 9.79 27.67
C PRO A 313 2.45 10.26 26.60
N ALA A 314 1.48 11.09 27.00
CA ALA A 314 0.53 11.71 26.08
C ALA A 314 1.19 12.69 25.09
N ASP A 315 2.22 13.45 25.50
CA ASP A 315 2.95 14.36 24.61
C ASP A 315 3.75 13.60 23.54
N VAL A 316 4.35 12.46 23.91
CA VAL A 316 5.08 11.59 22.97
C VAL A 316 4.12 10.99 21.95
N VAL A 317 3.03 10.40 22.42
CA VAL A 317 1.98 9.82 21.59
C VAL A 317 1.37 10.87 20.66
N ARG A 318 1.04 12.05 21.19
CA ARG A 318 0.49 13.17 20.40
C ARG A 318 1.46 13.58 19.30
N ARG A 319 2.76 13.68 19.57
CA ARG A 319 3.77 14.02 18.57
C ARG A 319 3.95 12.93 17.52
N ALA A 320 3.93 11.66 17.91
CA ALA A 320 4.00 10.54 16.99
C ALA A 320 2.79 10.53 16.04
N ILE A 321 1.58 10.76 16.58
CA ILE A 321 0.35 10.88 15.78
C ILE A 321 0.44 12.09 14.85
N LEU A 322 0.78 13.28 15.36
CA LEU A 322 0.85 14.49 14.54
C LEU A 322 1.91 14.40 13.44
N GLY A 323 3.10 13.87 13.76
CA GLY A 323 4.18 13.65 12.80
C GLY A 323 3.81 12.58 11.76
N GLY A 324 3.19 11.49 12.20
CA GLY A 324 2.66 10.45 11.32
C GLY A 324 1.57 11.00 10.38
N SER A 325 0.57 11.69 10.91
CA SER A 325 -0.51 12.28 10.12
C SER A 325 0.00 13.30 9.10
N LEU A 326 1.02 14.09 9.44
CA LEU A 326 1.67 14.99 8.48
C LEU A 326 2.28 14.24 7.29
N ALA A 327 2.88 13.06 7.52
CA ALA A 327 3.47 12.26 6.47
C ALA A 327 2.42 11.48 5.66
N PHE A 328 1.42 10.88 6.33
CA PHE A 328 0.52 9.90 5.72
C PHE A 328 -0.77 10.51 5.16
N MET A 329 -1.32 11.59 5.72
CA MET A 329 -2.59 12.16 5.21
C MET A 329 -2.45 12.80 3.82
N PRO A 330 -1.42 13.62 3.55
CA PRO A 330 -1.21 14.14 2.20
C PRO A 330 -0.96 13.02 1.20
N LEU A 331 -0.19 12.00 1.59
CA LEU A 331 0.10 10.82 0.78
C LEU A 331 -1.16 9.98 0.52
N PHE A 332 -2.03 9.80 1.51
CA PHE A 332 -3.30 9.11 1.36
C PHE A 332 -4.18 9.78 0.30
N PHE A 333 -4.38 11.09 0.40
CA PHE A 333 -5.14 11.82 -0.60
C PHE A 333 -4.46 11.78 -1.97
N PHE A 334 -3.11 11.81 -2.02
CA PHE A 334 -2.38 11.64 -3.28
C PHE A 334 -2.60 10.27 -3.92
N ILE A 335 -2.60 9.19 -3.13
CA ILE A 335 -2.93 7.84 -3.62
C ILE A 335 -4.37 7.79 -4.14
N LEU A 336 -5.32 8.47 -3.48
CA LEU A 336 -6.69 8.59 -3.96
C LEU A 336 -6.79 9.35 -5.30
N ILE A 337 -5.97 10.38 -5.52
CA ILE A 337 -5.87 11.07 -6.82
C ILE A 337 -5.51 10.07 -7.92
N VAL A 338 -4.44 9.29 -7.69
CA VAL A 338 -3.93 8.30 -8.67
C VAL A 338 -4.96 7.20 -8.93
N SER A 339 -5.56 6.63 -7.87
CA SER A 339 -6.52 5.54 -8.01
C SER A 339 -7.84 5.96 -8.67
N THR A 340 -8.25 7.21 -8.49
CA THR A 340 -9.49 7.75 -9.08
C THR A 340 -9.29 8.43 -10.43
N TRP A 341 -8.03 8.63 -10.85
CA TRP A 341 -7.67 9.32 -12.10
C TRP A 341 -8.36 8.72 -13.33
N ASN A 342 -8.34 7.39 -13.43
CA ASN A 342 -8.92 6.66 -14.57
C ASN A 342 -10.45 6.46 -14.47
N VAL A 343 -11.03 6.59 -13.27
CA VAL A 343 -12.44 6.25 -13.05
C VAL A 343 -13.31 7.51 -13.10
N ARG A 344 -12.91 8.59 -12.43
CA ARG A 344 -13.66 9.87 -12.37
C ARG A 344 -12.72 11.04 -12.03
N SER A 345 -12.01 11.54 -13.04
CA SER A 345 -11.03 12.66 -12.95
C SER A 345 -11.51 13.91 -12.18
N ARG A 346 -12.82 14.19 -12.15
CA ARG A 346 -13.39 15.32 -11.39
C ARG A 346 -13.13 15.28 -9.87
N TYR A 347 -12.93 14.10 -9.29
CA TYR A 347 -12.63 13.97 -7.86
C TYR A 347 -11.14 14.13 -7.56
N SER A 348 -10.26 13.96 -8.56
CA SER A 348 -8.82 14.15 -8.42
C SER A 348 -8.47 15.57 -7.99
N GLY A 349 -9.15 16.59 -8.52
CA GLY A 349 -8.97 17.99 -8.09
C GLY A 349 -9.36 18.22 -6.62
N MET A 350 -10.47 17.62 -6.17
CA MET A 350 -10.91 17.69 -4.77
C MET A 350 -9.90 17.02 -3.83
N PHE A 351 -9.39 15.83 -4.19
CA PHE A 351 -8.38 15.14 -3.38
C PHE A 351 -7.04 15.88 -3.36
N LEU A 352 -6.66 16.57 -4.44
CA LEU A 352 -5.48 17.44 -4.43
C LEU A 352 -5.63 18.58 -3.42
N ILE A 353 -6.79 19.24 -3.41
CA ILE A 353 -7.10 20.30 -2.44
C ILE A 353 -7.06 19.73 -1.02
N LEU A 354 -7.70 18.58 -0.77
CA LEU A 354 -7.69 17.92 0.54
C LEU A 354 -6.28 17.51 0.98
N SER A 355 -5.43 17.03 0.06
CA SER A 355 -4.03 16.70 0.33
C SER A 355 -3.27 17.94 0.82
N LEU A 356 -3.36 19.05 0.09
CA LEU A 356 -2.69 20.32 0.44
C LEU A 356 -3.22 20.90 1.76
N LEU A 357 -4.54 20.92 1.94
CA LEU A 357 -5.18 21.39 3.17
C LEU A 357 -4.76 20.54 4.38
N SER A 358 -4.72 19.21 4.23
CA SER A 358 -4.27 18.30 5.29
C SER A 358 -2.79 18.57 5.66
N ALA A 359 -1.92 18.78 4.67
CA ALA A 359 -0.51 19.07 4.92
C ALA A 359 -0.36 20.38 5.69
N VAL A 360 -1.01 21.46 5.24
CA VAL A 360 -0.97 22.76 5.93
C VAL A 360 -1.54 22.66 7.35
N PHE A 361 -2.66 21.96 7.53
CA PHE A 361 -3.28 21.75 8.83
C PHE A 361 -2.34 21.04 9.80
N PHE A 362 -1.76 19.90 9.40
CA PHE A 362 -0.85 19.14 10.27
C PHE A 362 0.50 19.84 10.49
N ILE A 363 1.03 20.59 9.52
CA ILE A 363 2.22 21.45 9.73
C ILE A 363 1.94 22.49 10.82
N ARG A 364 0.79 23.18 10.75
CA ARG A 364 0.43 24.19 11.76
C ARG A 364 0.20 23.57 13.12
N LEU A 365 -0.49 22.43 13.18
CA LEU A 365 -0.79 21.74 14.41
C LEU A 365 0.47 21.20 15.08
N LEU A 366 1.40 20.62 14.30
CA LEU A 366 2.71 20.17 14.77
C LEU A 366 3.58 21.36 15.21
N GLY A 367 3.60 22.46 14.44
CA GLY A 367 4.32 23.68 14.79
C GLY A 367 3.86 24.26 16.14
N LYS A 368 2.54 24.31 16.37
CA LYS A 368 1.95 24.71 17.66
C LYS A 368 2.30 23.73 18.78
N SER A 369 2.23 22.42 18.52
CA SER A 369 2.56 21.38 19.51
C SER A 369 4.04 21.38 19.91
N LEU A 370 4.94 21.70 18.97
CA LEU A 370 6.38 21.76 19.19
C LEU A 370 6.85 23.12 19.71
N ARG A 371 5.95 24.10 19.87
CA ARG A 371 6.27 25.50 20.21
C ARG A 371 7.41 26.06 19.35
N LEU A 372 7.44 25.71 18.06
CA LEU A 372 8.45 26.15 17.07
C LEU A 372 8.24 27.63 16.74
N SER A 373 8.46 28.51 17.72
CA SER A 373 8.57 29.95 17.50
C SER A 373 9.98 30.23 17.02
N MET A 374 10.16 30.22 15.70
CA MET A 374 11.47 30.51 15.10
C MET A 374 11.77 32.00 15.24
N TYR A 375 12.89 32.34 15.87
CA TYR A 375 13.35 33.72 15.95
C TYR A 375 14.30 34.00 14.79
N SER A 376 13.93 34.96 13.93
CA SER A 376 14.82 35.45 12.88
C SER A 376 15.95 36.25 13.50
N VAL A 377 17.21 35.83 13.30
CA VAL A 377 18.37 36.62 13.70
C VAL A 377 18.53 37.76 12.69
N THR A 378 18.23 38.99 13.11
CA THR A 378 18.25 40.16 12.23
C THR A 378 19.53 40.98 12.34
N ARG A 379 20.23 40.94 13.48
CA ARG A 379 21.46 41.70 13.77
C ARG A 379 22.36 40.93 14.75
N GLY A 380 23.63 41.32 14.84
CA GLY A 380 24.58 40.87 15.86
C GLY A 380 25.67 39.93 15.34
N GLU A 381 26.70 39.72 16.17
CA GLU A 381 27.94 39.03 15.81
C GLU A 381 27.70 37.65 15.17
N LEU A 382 26.80 36.84 15.72
CA LEU A 382 26.45 35.52 15.17
C LEU A 382 25.96 35.61 13.72
N ARG A 383 25.13 36.61 13.42
CA ARG A 383 24.61 36.82 12.07
C ARG A 383 25.76 37.19 11.15
N ASP A 384 26.57 38.15 11.54
CA ASP A 384 27.58 38.73 10.68
C ASP A 384 28.66 37.70 10.33
N ARG A 385 29.14 36.91 11.30
CA ARG A 385 30.07 35.79 11.05
C ARG A 385 29.51 34.74 10.09
N ILE A 386 28.25 34.34 10.27
CA ILE A 386 27.62 33.32 9.40
C ILE A 386 27.38 33.85 7.98
N PHE A 387 26.95 35.10 7.84
CA PHE A 387 26.77 35.72 6.53
C PHE A 387 28.11 35.92 5.80
N GLU A 388 29.17 36.24 6.53
CA GLU A 388 30.54 36.32 5.99
C GLU A 388 31.04 34.95 5.51
N LEU A 389 30.86 33.89 6.31
CA LEU A 389 31.17 32.52 5.90
C LEU A 389 30.41 32.12 4.64
N ALA A 390 29.13 32.48 4.55
CA ALA A 390 28.32 32.21 3.37
C ALA A 390 28.81 32.98 2.14
N ALA A 391 29.20 34.26 2.31
CA ALA A 391 29.78 35.08 1.26
C ALA A 391 31.10 34.49 0.74
N ARG A 392 32.00 34.07 1.65
CA ARG A 392 33.26 33.38 1.31
C ARG A 392 33.02 32.08 0.54
N ALA A 393 31.93 31.38 0.84
CA ALA A 393 31.54 30.17 0.14
C ALA A 393 30.85 30.41 -1.22
N GLY A 394 30.58 31.67 -1.59
CA GLY A 394 29.81 32.02 -2.78
C GLY A 394 28.31 31.72 -2.66
N VAL A 395 27.79 31.59 -1.43
CA VAL A 395 26.39 31.24 -1.14
C VAL A 395 25.61 32.49 -0.74
N LYS A 396 24.54 32.80 -1.49
CA LYS A 396 23.59 33.86 -1.11
C LYS A 396 22.65 33.36 0.00
N LEU A 397 23.10 33.46 1.24
CA LEU A 397 22.30 33.17 2.43
C LEU A 397 21.18 34.21 2.59
N LYS A 398 19.95 33.75 2.80
CA LYS A 398 18.78 34.64 2.96
C LYS A 398 18.50 35.00 4.41
N GLN A 399 18.53 34.03 5.31
CA GLN A 399 18.13 34.23 6.70
C GLN A 399 18.72 33.17 7.63
N ILE A 400 18.94 33.55 8.89
CA ILE A 400 19.30 32.67 10.00
C ILE A 400 18.13 32.63 10.98
N TYR A 401 17.74 31.44 11.41
CA TYR A 401 16.71 31.26 12.42
C TYR A 401 17.26 30.53 13.64
N VAL A 402 16.88 31.01 14.82
CA VAL A 402 17.15 30.31 16.08
C VAL A 402 15.85 29.69 16.56
N LEU A 403 15.86 28.37 16.74
CA LEU A 403 14.80 27.63 17.37
C LEU A 403 15.01 27.68 18.89
N PRO A 404 14.04 28.18 19.66
CA PRO A 404 14.09 28.12 21.11
C PRO A 404 14.11 26.67 21.54
N GLU A 405 14.64 26.44 22.73
CA GLU A 405 14.51 25.12 23.31
C GLU A 405 13.04 24.79 23.56
N GLY A 406 12.61 23.69 22.97
CA GLY A 406 11.41 23.00 23.41
C GLY A 406 11.74 22.03 24.54
N LYS A 407 10.76 21.20 24.92
CA LYS A 407 10.95 20.09 25.86
C LYS A 407 12.02 19.06 25.43
N ALA A 408 12.50 19.12 24.18
CA ALA A 408 13.61 18.33 23.66
C ALA A 408 14.84 19.24 23.61
N GLN A 409 15.86 18.96 24.44
CA GLN A 409 17.19 19.53 24.29
C GLN A 409 17.89 18.89 23.08
N LEU A 410 17.41 19.19 21.88
CA LEU A 410 18.09 18.81 20.65
C LEU A 410 19.06 19.93 20.27
N SER A 411 20.35 19.66 20.34
CA SER A 411 21.39 20.54 19.81
C SER A 411 21.54 20.23 18.33
N ASN A 412 21.14 21.14 17.43
CA ASN A 412 21.22 20.86 16.00
C ASN A 412 21.33 22.14 15.16
N ALA A 413 21.86 21.98 13.95
CA ALA A 413 21.87 22.96 12.89
C ALA A 413 21.35 22.31 11.60
N PHE A 414 20.73 23.08 10.70
CA PHE A 414 20.34 22.56 9.38
C PHE A 414 20.17 23.64 8.31
N ALA A 415 20.65 23.32 7.11
CA ALA A 415 20.42 24.04 5.87
C ALA A 415 19.03 23.75 5.27
N ARG A 416 18.36 24.79 4.77
CA ARG A 416 17.04 24.70 4.11
C ARG A 416 17.12 24.96 2.61
N SER A 417 16.15 24.41 1.88
CA SER A 417 16.06 24.56 0.42
C SER A 417 15.81 26.00 -0.09
N ASP A 418 15.45 26.92 0.81
CA ASP A 418 15.26 28.35 0.50
C ASP A 418 16.51 29.21 0.77
N ASN A 419 17.68 28.57 0.97
CA ASN A 419 18.95 29.20 1.35
C ASN A 419 18.88 29.92 2.70
N ALA A 420 18.15 29.34 3.65
CA ALA A 420 18.21 29.73 5.05
C ALA A 420 18.91 28.64 5.87
N VAL A 421 19.42 29.04 7.03
CA VAL A 421 20.00 28.11 8.02
C VAL A 421 19.25 28.24 9.34
N MET A 422 19.13 27.12 10.04
CA MET A 422 18.44 27.04 11.33
C MET A 422 19.36 26.44 12.37
N LEU A 423 19.35 27.02 13.57
CA LEU A 423 20.17 26.64 14.72
C LEU A 423 19.27 26.48 15.94
N THR A 424 19.59 25.58 16.87
CA THR A 424 18.89 25.54 18.15
C THR A 424 19.59 26.40 19.21
N ALA A 425 18.81 26.99 20.12
CA ALA A 425 19.36 27.76 21.23
C ALA A 425 20.28 26.91 22.13
N SER A 426 20.00 25.60 22.24
CA SER A 426 20.86 24.65 22.95
C SER A 426 22.25 24.54 22.30
N LEU A 427 22.33 24.50 20.96
CA LEU A 427 23.62 24.48 20.26
C LEU A 427 24.46 25.72 20.59
N LEU A 428 23.85 26.90 20.52
CA LEU A 428 24.55 28.17 20.77
C LEU A 428 25.05 28.34 22.21
N ARG A 429 24.47 27.61 23.18
CA ARG A 429 24.91 27.70 24.58
C ARG A 429 26.02 26.73 24.94
N HIS A 430 26.11 25.59 24.28
CA HIS A 430 27.11 24.56 24.61
C HIS A 430 28.32 24.57 23.67
N LEU A 431 28.20 25.15 22.48
CA LEU A 431 29.30 25.29 21.54
C LEU A 431 29.95 26.68 21.65
N SER A 432 31.27 26.70 21.59
CA SER A 432 32.07 27.91 21.45
C SER A 432 31.83 28.56 20.08
N LYS A 433 32.23 29.84 19.94
CA LYS A 433 32.10 30.57 18.66
C LYS A 433 32.78 29.83 17.50
N ARG A 434 33.98 29.27 17.72
CA ARG A 434 34.73 28.50 16.72
C ARG A 434 33.98 27.22 16.30
N GLU A 435 33.42 26.50 17.26
CA GLU A 435 32.64 25.29 17.00
C GLU A 435 31.33 25.62 16.26
N VAL A 436 30.64 26.70 16.63
CA VAL A 436 29.46 27.19 15.90
C VAL A 436 29.84 27.52 14.46
N ASP A 437 30.91 28.29 14.24
CA ASP A 437 31.35 28.68 12.91
C ASP A 437 31.74 27.46 12.06
N ALA A 438 32.38 26.44 12.64
CA ALA A 438 32.72 25.18 11.99
C ALA A 438 31.47 24.38 11.56
N ILE A 439 30.47 24.25 12.45
CA ILE A 439 29.19 23.60 12.13
C ILE A 439 28.41 24.41 11.09
N MET A 440 28.48 25.74 11.14
CA MET A 440 27.85 26.59 10.12
C MET A 440 28.53 26.50 8.77
N GLY A 441 29.86 26.34 8.74
CA GLY A 441 30.61 26.04 7.52
C GLY A 441 30.10 24.77 6.84
N HIS A 442 29.82 23.71 7.61
CA HIS A 442 29.19 22.47 7.12
C HIS A 442 27.83 22.72 6.45
N GLU A 443 26.93 23.42 7.16
CA GLU A 443 25.59 23.71 6.66
C GLU A 443 25.61 24.59 5.42
N ILE A 444 26.54 25.55 5.35
CA ILE A 444 26.77 26.36 4.15
C ILE A 444 27.31 25.50 3.01
N GLY A 445 28.15 24.50 3.30
CA GLY A 445 28.57 23.49 2.33
C GLY A 445 27.38 22.75 1.71
N HIS A 446 26.37 22.38 2.51
CA HIS A 446 25.13 21.82 1.98
C HIS A 446 24.36 22.78 1.07
N LEU A 447 24.34 24.08 1.37
CA LEU A 447 23.71 25.09 0.52
C LEU A 447 24.47 25.30 -0.79
N LYS A 448 25.81 25.33 -0.74
CA LYS A 448 26.69 25.48 -1.91
C LYS A 448 26.43 24.37 -2.94
N GLU A 449 26.39 23.13 -2.48
CA GLU A 449 26.15 21.96 -3.33
C GLU A 449 24.65 21.68 -3.59
N LYS A 450 23.75 22.54 -3.11
CA LYS A 450 22.30 22.41 -3.26
C LYS A 450 21.76 21.04 -2.79
N HIS A 451 22.39 20.47 -1.77
CA HIS A 451 22.02 19.15 -1.23
C HIS A 451 20.54 19.10 -0.80
N PRO A 452 19.97 20.11 -0.10
CA PRO A 452 18.54 20.09 0.28
C PRO A 452 17.59 20.06 -0.93
N GLN A 453 17.90 20.82 -1.99
CA GLN A 453 17.09 20.88 -3.20
C GLN A 453 17.19 19.56 -3.97
N ARG A 454 18.39 19.02 -4.15
CA ARG A 454 18.62 17.73 -4.81
C ARG A 454 17.91 16.60 -4.08
N LYS A 455 18.01 16.55 -2.75
CA LYS A 455 17.31 15.56 -1.91
C LYS A 455 15.80 15.62 -2.15
N ARG A 456 15.21 16.83 -2.10
CA ARG A 456 13.77 17.02 -2.38
C ARG A 456 13.38 16.51 -3.76
N THR A 457 14.11 16.90 -4.80
CA THR A 457 13.83 16.49 -6.18
C THR A 457 13.91 14.98 -6.34
N ILE A 458 14.97 14.34 -5.82
CA ILE A 458 15.14 12.89 -5.90
C ILE A 458 14.01 12.18 -5.16
N THR A 459 13.65 12.62 -3.96
CA THR A 459 12.52 12.03 -3.21
C THR A 459 11.22 12.08 -4.02
N VAL A 460 10.88 13.24 -4.60
CA VAL A 460 9.66 13.38 -5.42
C VAL A 460 9.71 12.48 -6.66
N VAL A 461 10.82 12.50 -7.41
CA VAL A 461 10.98 11.71 -8.62
C VAL A 461 10.92 10.21 -8.31
N THR A 462 11.61 9.75 -7.26
CA THR A 462 11.59 8.33 -6.92
C THR A 462 10.21 7.87 -6.43
N LEU A 463 9.46 8.71 -5.72
CA LEU A 463 8.07 8.39 -5.35
C LEU A 463 7.17 8.23 -6.57
N ILE A 464 7.29 9.13 -7.56
CA ILE A 464 6.52 9.05 -8.81
C ILE A 464 6.91 7.79 -9.58
N LEU A 465 8.21 7.53 -9.76
CA LEU A 465 8.70 6.37 -10.50
C LEU A 465 8.31 5.06 -9.81
N ALA A 466 8.43 4.99 -8.49
CA ALA A 466 8.00 3.85 -7.68
C ALA A 466 6.52 3.53 -7.91
N ASN A 467 5.67 4.56 -7.96
CA ASN A 467 4.25 4.38 -8.21
C ASN A 467 3.94 3.93 -9.65
N ILE A 468 4.62 4.51 -10.65
CA ILE A 468 4.47 4.10 -12.05
C ILE A 468 4.89 2.64 -12.22
N VAL A 469 6.08 2.28 -11.72
CA VAL A 469 6.58 0.89 -11.80
C VAL A 469 5.63 -0.06 -11.08
N ALA A 470 5.18 0.27 -9.87
CA ALA A 470 4.24 -0.58 -9.14
C ALA A 470 2.92 -0.75 -9.90
N SER A 471 2.36 0.32 -10.44
CA SER A 471 1.08 0.30 -11.15
C SER A 471 1.19 -0.46 -12.48
N SER A 472 2.18 -0.12 -13.31
CA SER A 472 2.43 -0.76 -14.60
C SER A 472 2.77 -2.24 -14.43
N LEU A 473 3.68 -2.58 -13.51
CA LEU A 473 4.05 -3.96 -13.28
C LEU A 473 2.86 -4.75 -12.72
N SER A 474 2.09 -4.21 -11.77
CA SER A 474 0.87 -4.87 -11.26
C SER A 474 -0.18 -5.14 -12.34
N SER A 475 -0.29 -4.24 -13.33
CA SER A 475 -1.19 -4.40 -14.48
C SER A 475 -0.66 -5.41 -15.49
N LEU A 476 0.66 -5.51 -15.67
CA LEU A 476 1.28 -6.43 -16.62
C LEU A 476 1.27 -7.89 -16.13
N ILE A 477 1.40 -8.11 -14.82
CA ILE A 477 1.47 -9.45 -14.22
C ILE A 477 0.17 -9.88 -13.53
N ASP A 478 -0.92 -9.13 -13.71
CA ASP A 478 -2.25 -9.37 -13.11
C ASP A 478 -2.20 -9.56 -11.57
N LEU A 479 -1.24 -8.89 -10.92
CA LEU A 479 -1.07 -8.86 -9.46
C LEU A 479 -1.57 -7.54 -8.89
N GLN A 480 -2.74 -7.05 -9.34
CA GLN A 480 -3.35 -5.83 -8.81
C GLN A 480 -3.50 -5.87 -7.28
N ARG A 481 -3.73 -7.07 -6.72
CA ARG A 481 -3.77 -7.33 -5.27
C ARG A 481 -2.45 -6.99 -4.54
N TRP A 482 -1.30 -7.12 -5.21
CA TRP A 482 0.03 -6.90 -4.63
C TRP A 482 0.59 -5.51 -4.90
N ALA A 483 -0.12 -4.66 -5.66
CA ALA A 483 0.30 -3.28 -5.91
C ALA A 483 0.72 -2.51 -4.64
N PRO A 484 0.04 -2.65 -3.47
CA PRO A 484 0.47 -1.99 -2.24
C PRO A 484 1.81 -2.52 -1.70
N ALA A 485 2.04 -3.84 -1.78
CA ALA A 485 3.31 -4.44 -1.39
C ALA A 485 4.45 -3.97 -2.31
N MET A 486 4.20 -3.90 -3.62
CA MET A 486 5.16 -3.40 -4.60
C MET A 486 5.51 -1.93 -4.38
N PHE A 487 4.52 -1.09 -4.07
CA PHE A 487 4.76 0.30 -3.67
C PHE A 487 5.66 0.39 -2.44
N SER A 488 5.44 -0.49 -1.46
CA SER A 488 6.23 -0.54 -0.22
C SER A 488 7.69 -0.90 -0.49
N PHE A 489 7.94 -1.90 -1.33
CA PHE A 489 9.29 -2.27 -1.75
C PHE A 489 9.96 -1.15 -2.54
N ALA A 490 9.24 -0.49 -3.45
CA ALA A 490 9.78 0.63 -4.22
C ALA A 490 10.09 1.84 -3.32
N PHE A 491 9.23 2.13 -2.35
CA PHE A 491 9.49 3.14 -1.32
C PHE A 491 10.71 2.78 -0.47
N ALA A 492 10.83 1.55 0.02
CA ALA A 492 12.02 1.09 0.73
C ALA A 492 13.30 1.26 -0.10
N GLY A 493 13.27 0.84 -1.37
CA GLY A 493 14.37 1.02 -2.31
C GLY A 493 14.75 2.50 -2.47
N SER A 494 13.78 3.40 -2.57
CA SER A 494 14.02 4.85 -2.62
C SER A 494 14.77 5.37 -1.40
N THR A 495 14.42 4.90 -0.20
CA THR A 495 15.11 5.31 1.03
C THR A 495 16.56 4.84 1.06
N PHE A 496 16.86 3.67 0.46
CA PHE A 496 18.21 3.16 0.34
C PHE A 496 19.07 4.03 -0.59
N VAL A 497 18.54 4.39 -1.77
CA VAL A 497 19.21 5.30 -2.71
C VAL A 497 19.49 6.65 -2.06
N LEU A 498 18.48 7.25 -1.40
CA LEU A 498 18.64 8.53 -0.70
C LEU A 498 19.71 8.47 0.40
N ARG A 499 19.84 7.34 1.11
CA ARG A 499 20.90 7.14 2.12
C ARG A 499 22.29 7.11 1.50
N PHE A 500 22.45 6.41 0.38
CA PHE A 500 23.74 6.33 -0.29
C PHE A 500 24.21 7.72 -0.76
N LEU A 501 23.30 8.49 -1.36
CA LEU A 501 23.57 9.88 -1.75
C LEU A 501 23.88 10.76 -0.54
N SER A 502 23.16 10.59 0.57
CA SER A 502 23.40 11.37 1.79
C SER A 502 24.85 11.24 2.27
N ARG A 503 25.41 10.02 2.32
CA ARG A 503 26.80 9.80 2.77
C ARG A 503 27.84 10.51 1.90
N SER A 504 27.57 10.65 0.60
CA SER A 504 28.45 11.42 -0.28
C SER A 504 28.33 12.92 -0.01
N ASN A 505 27.10 13.40 0.18
CA ASN A 505 26.82 14.82 0.45
C ASN A 505 27.49 15.29 1.74
N GLU A 506 27.53 14.45 2.78
CA GLU A 506 28.22 14.75 4.04
C GLU A 506 29.70 14.99 3.84
N ARG A 507 30.39 14.12 3.10
CA ARG A 507 31.84 14.25 2.86
C ARG A 507 32.19 15.53 2.11
N HIS A 508 31.35 15.93 1.14
CA HIS A 508 31.52 17.22 0.46
C HIS A 508 31.28 18.40 1.40
N ALA A 509 30.23 18.34 2.23
CA ALA A 509 29.93 19.40 3.18
C ALA A 509 31.01 19.55 4.27
N ASP A 510 31.57 18.43 4.76
CA ASP A 510 32.71 18.42 5.69
C ASP A 510 33.93 19.12 5.07
N ALA A 511 34.31 18.70 3.87
CA ALA A 511 35.48 19.27 3.17
C ALA A 511 35.31 20.78 2.92
N ILE A 512 34.10 21.21 2.54
CA ILE A 512 33.79 22.63 2.35
C ILE A 512 33.80 23.37 3.69
N GLY A 513 33.17 22.83 4.74
CA GLY A 513 33.07 23.47 6.04
C GLY A 513 34.43 23.65 6.72
N ILE A 514 35.27 22.61 6.68
CA ILE A 514 36.64 22.67 7.18
C ILE A 514 37.49 23.60 6.32
N GLY A 515 37.35 23.56 4.99
CA GLY A 515 38.07 24.48 4.10
C GLY A 515 37.68 25.96 4.28
N LEU A 516 36.43 26.25 4.63
CA LEU A 516 35.95 27.62 4.90
C LEU A 516 36.45 28.15 6.24
N THR A 517 36.44 27.32 7.27
CA THR A 517 36.81 27.74 8.63
C THR A 517 38.30 27.61 8.92
N GLY A 518 38.99 26.70 8.24
CA GLY A 518 40.40 26.38 8.50
C GLY A 518 40.63 25.70 9.85
N ASP A 519 39.58 25.20 10.50
CA ASP A 519 39.60 24.75 11.90
C ASP A 519 39.04 23.32 12.07
N PRO A 520 39.83 22.29 11.71
CA PRO A 520 39.39 20.90 11.81
C PRO A 520 39.16 20.45 13.25
N GLU A 521 39.87 21.01 14.24
CA GLU A 521 39.67 20.66 15.65
C GLU A 521 38.34 21.18 16.19
N ALA A 522 37.97 22.43 15.87
CA ALA A 522 36.66 22.97 16.26
C ALA A 522 35.51 22.22 15.57
N PHE A 523 35.72 21.74 14.34
CA PHE A 523 34.76 20.88 13.65
C PHE A 523 34.55 19.56 14.38
N ILE A 524 35.64 18.85 14.70
CA ILE A 524 35.60 17.56 15.40
C ILE A 524 34.97 17.72 16.78
N SER A 525 35.39 18.73 17.56
CA SER A 525 34.86 18.96 18.90
C SER A 525 33.40 19.40 18.88
N GLY A 526 33.01 20.30 17.95
CA GLY A 526 31.62 20.72 17.78
C GLY A 526 30.70 19.56 17.42
N LEU A 527 31.10 18.69 16.48
CA LEU A 527 30.32 17.50 16.11
C LEU A 527 30.24 16.51 17.28
N ALA A 528 31.33 16.36 18.04
CA ALA A 528 31.37 15.50 19.20
C ALA A 528 30.39 15.95 20.30
N LYS A 529 30.39 17.24 20.62
CA LYS A 529 29.47 17.86 21.59
C LYS A 529 28.01 17.73 21.16
N ILE A 530 27.70 18.00 19.89
CA ILE A 530 26.34 17.82 19.35
C ILE A 530 25.87 16.36 19.54
N SER A 531 26.74 15.39 19.26
CA SER A 531 26.40 13.96 19.42
C SER A 531 26.07 13.61 20.88
N LYS A 532 26.90 14.10 21.80
CA LYS A 532 26.72 13.90 23.25
C LYS A 532 25.44 14.57 23.76
N LEU A 533 25.19 15.82 23.38
CA LEU A 533 23.99 16.58 23.76
C LEU A 533 22.71 15.93 23.26
N ASN A 534 22.74 15.32 22.07
CA ASN A 534 21.60 14.61 21.51
C ASN A 534 21.43 13.18 22.04
N LEU A 535 22.27 12.76 23.00
CA LEU A 535 22.29 11.39 23.54
C LEU A 535 22.40 10.33 22.43
N MET A 536 23.14 10.65 21.37
CA MET A 536 23.39 9.74 20.26
C MET A 536 24.72 9.00 20.51
N PRO A 537 24.72 7.66 20.62
CA PRO A 537 25.95 6.92 20.80
C PRO A 537 26.81 7.04 19.54
N MET A 538 28.05 7.51 19.70
CA MET A 538 29.10 7.47 18.69
C MET A 538 29.57 6.01 18.50
N LEU A 539 28.77 5.22 17.80
CA LEU A 539 29.10 3.82 17.51
C LEU A 539 29.05 3.59 16.00
N ASP A 540 30.03 2.84 15.49
CA ASP A 540 30.08 2.43 14.10
C ASP A 540 28.89 1.52 13.76
N GLY A 541 28.26 1.84 12.63
CA GLY A 541 27.31 0.95 11.97
C GLY A 541 25.86 1.02 12.50
N GLY A 542 24.96 1.44 11.61
CA GLY A 542 23.61 0.85 11.56
C GLY A 542 22.44 1.83 11.63
N ALA A 543 21.89 2.07 10.44
CA ALA A 543 20.47 2.19 10.12
C ALA A 543 19.57 3.01 11.08
N ILE A 544 19.11 4.12 10.52
CA ILE A 544 18.01 5.02 10.90
C ILE A 544 18.42 6.16 11.84
N GLU A 545 19.11 7.11 11.22
CA GLU A 545 19.34 8.44 11.74
C GLU A 545 18.19 9.34 11.24
N PHE A 546 17.37 9.83 12.17
CA PHE A 546 16.58 11.04 11.94
C PHE A 546 17.44 12.32 12.11
N GLY A 547 18.73 12.16 12.43
CA GLY A 547 19.72 13.18 12.13
C GLY A 547 19.92 13.26 10.62
N THR A 548 19.93 14.47 10.07
CA THR A 548 20.25 14.70 8.65
C THR A 548 21.68 14.29 8.30
N HIS A 549 22.53 14.10 9.32
CA HIS A 549 23.95 13.81 9.22
C HIS A 549 24.28 12.56 10.07
N PRO A 550 24.84 11.49 9.48
CA PRO A 550 25.41 10.37 10.22
C PRO A 550 26.58 10.83 11.07
N GLN A 551 26.52 10.59 12.37
CA GLN A 551 27.59 10.89 13.32
C GLN A 551 28.27 9.59 13.72
N THR A 552 29.27 9.17 12.95
CA THR A 552 30.04 7.96 13.26
C THR A 552 31.39 8.34 13.85
N LEU A 553 31.84 7.54 14.81
CA LEU A 553 33.22 7.61 15.31
C LEU A 553 34.22 7.46 14.16
N GLY A 554 33.91 6.57 13.19
CA GLY A 554 34.69 6.45 11.96
C GLY A 554 34.81 7.77 11.17
N ARG A 555 33.75 8.57 11.05
CA ARG A 555 33.80 9.89 10.38
C ARG A 555 34.76 10.84 11.11
N LEU A 556 34.72 10.89 12.44
CA LEU A 556 35.62 11.73 13.24
C LEU A 556 37.09 11.27 13.14
N GLN A 557 37.32 9.96 13.15
CA GLN A 557 38.65 9.36 12.97
C GLN A 557 39.22 9.63 11.57
N ASP A 558 38.38 9.52 10.54
CA ASP A 558 38.76 9.83 9.16
C ASP A 558 39.12 11.31 9.02
N LEU A 559 38.31 12.22 9.58
CA LEU A 559 38.60 13.66 9.58
C LEU A 559 39.88 13.98 10.35
N ALA A 560 40.09 13.36 11.52
CA ALA A 560 41.31 13.54 12.30
C ALA A 560 42.55 13.11 11.50
N ARG A 561 42.49 11.94 10.86
CA ARG A 561 43.58 11.43 10.01
C ARG A 561 43.86 12.35 8.83
N LEU A 562 42.81 12.82 8.15
CA LEU A 562 42.91 13.61 6.92
C LEU A 562 43.45 15.02 7.18
N HIS A 563 43.22 15.56 8.38
CA HIS A 563 43.66 16.90 8.78
C HIS A 563 44.81 16.90 9.80
N GLY A 564 45.49 15.76 10.00
CA GLY A 564 46.70 15.68 10.83
C GLY A 564 46.47 15.82 12.34
N VAL A 565 45.26 15.56 12.85
CA VAL A 565 44.96 15.54 14.29
C VAL A 565 45.41 14.20 14.87
N SER A 566 46.32 14.23 15.85
CA SER A 566 46.84 12.99 16.46
C SER A 566 45.75 12.20 17.20
N PRO A 567 45.88 10.86 17.33
CA PRO A 567 44.92 10.05 18.08
C PRO A 567 44.71 10.50 19.53
N GLU A 568 45.79 10.94 20.19
CA GLU A 568 45.76 11.49 21.55
C GLU A 568 44.98 12.81 21.59
N ARG A 569 45.22 13.71 20.62
CA ARG A 569 44.49 14.97 20.48
C ARG A 569 43.01 14.72 20.19
N LEU A 570 42.70 13.75 19.33
CA LEU A 570 41.33 13.33 19.06
C LEU A 570 40.64 12.85 20.34
N GLN A 571 41.27 11.99 21.14
CA GLN A 571 40.71 11.54 22.41
C GLN A 571 40.47 12.71 23.38
N LEU A 572 41.38 13.68 23.44
CA LEU A 572 41.19 14.90 24.22
C LEU A 572 39.99 15.72 23.73
N LEU A 573 39.84 15.93 22.42
CA LEU A 573 38.69 16.66 21.86
C LEU A 573 37.35 15.96 22.13
N LEU A 574 37.35 14.63 22.21
CA LEU A 574 36.17 13.82 22.55
C LEU A 574 35.87 13.82 24.06
N SER A 575 36.87 14.02 24.92
CA SER A 575 36.75 13.95 26.38
C SER A 575 36.66 15.31 27.10
N ALA A 576 36.92 16.44 26.41
CA ALA A 576 37.10 17.79 26.96
C ALA A 576 35.87 18.44 27.64
N GLU A 577 34.96 17.68 28.25
CA GLU A 577 33.70 18.19 28.80
C GLU A 577 33.23 17.45 30.08
N GLU A 578 34.12 16.83 30.86
CA GLU A 578 33.76 16.36 32.23
C GLU A 578 33.71 17.49 33.27
N LYS A 579 34.06 18.72 32.90
CA LYS A 579 33.94 19.89 33.77
C LYS A 579 33.00 20.90 33.13
N HIS A 580 31.73 20.86 33.53
CA HIS A 580 30.93 22.01 33.99
C HIS A 580 29.47 21.61 34.21
#